data_AF-A0A9P8KDW4-F1
#
_entry.id   AF-A0A9P8KDW4-F1
#
_cell.length_a   1.000
_cell.length_b   1.000
_cell.length_c   1.000
_cell.angle_alpha   90.00
_cell.angle_beta   90.00
_cell.angle_gamma   90.00
#
_symmetry.space_group_name_H-M   'P 1'
#
loop_
_entity.id
_entity.type
_entity.pdbx_description
1 polymer ?
#
loop_
_entity_poly.entity_id
_entity_poly.type
_entity_poly.pdbx_seq_one_letter_code
_entity_poly.pdbx_strand_id
1 'polypeptide(L)'
;MRIESCYFCSQPCYPSKGITFVRNDARVFRFCRSKCHKNFKMKRNPRKLAWTKSFRAAHGKEMTVDSTLSFAARRNVPVRYNRDLVATTLKAMQRVSEIRSKRERQFYKNRMRGNKERDLEADRKLVAENQHLLPPAEREAAQKLLEDESEMLDVVDELDEEEEEELEKQQLAQQKLKAKKKQRLVRGSGPEDMDVDA
;
A
#
# COMPACT_ATOMS: atom_id res chain seq x y z
N MET A 1 6.06 31.86 6.83
CA MET A 1 7.15 31.11 6.17
C MET A 1 6.55 29.95 5.39
N ARG A 2 6.90 29.75 4.10
CA ARG A 2 6.30 28.70 3.25
C ARG A 2 7.35 27.68 2.82
N ILE A 3 7.04 26.40 2.99
CA ILE A 3 7.81 25.30 2.38
C ILE A 3 7.25 25.06 0.99
N GLU A 4 8.13 25.03 0.00
CA GLU A 4 7.73 24.84 -1.38
C GLU A 4 8.17 23.49 -1.94
N SER A 5 7.53 23.03 -3.00
CA SER A 5 7.95 21.82 -3.70
C SER A 5 8.96 22.17 -4.79
N CYS A 6 10.09 21.47 -4.82
CA CYS A 6 11.02 21.56 -5.94
C CYS A 6 10.37 21.12 -7.24
N TYR A 7 10.57 21.89 -8.31
CA TYR A 7 10.02 21.59 -9.63
C TYR A 7 10.49 20.24 -10.20
N PHE A 8 11.74 19.85 -9.95
CA PHE A 8 12.34 18.65 -10.54
C PHE A 8 12.20 17.42 -9.64
N CYS A 9 12.58 17.55 -8.36
CA CYS A 9 12.65 16.44 -7.41
C CYS A 9 11.34 16.24 -6.63
N SER A 10 10.44 17.23 -6.59
CA SER A 10 9.25 17.29 -5.72
C SER A 10 9.55 17.10 -4.21
N GLN A 11 10.80 17.31 -3.79
CA GLN A 11 11.18 17.39 -2.37
C GLN A 11 10.87 18.79 -1.81
N PRO A 12 10.70 18.91 -0.49
CA PRO A 12 10.55 20.21 0.15
C PRO A 12 11.79 21.08 -0.04
N CYS A 13 11.57 22.33 -0.47
CA CYS A 13 12.51 23.43 -0.48
C CYS A 13 12.20 24.31 0.73
N TYR A 14 13.08 24.28 1.72
CA TYR A 14 13.01 25.19 2.85
C TYR A 14 13.47 26.59 2.45
N PRO A 15 13.03 27.63 3.18
CA PRO A 15 13.51 28.99 2.99
C PRO A 15 15.03 29.05 3.05
N SER A 16 15.62 30.00 2.31
CA SER A 16 17.07 30.19 2.12
C SER A 16 17.85 29.00 1.54
N LYS A 17 17.17 27.91 1.14
CA LYS A 17 17.81 26.75 0.50
C LYS A 17 17.42 26.65 -0.97
N GLY A 18 18.38 26.17 -1.76
CA GLY A 18 18.17 25.90 -3.18
C GLY A 18 18.37 27.12 -4.07
N ILE A 19 17.82 27.05 -5.28
CA ILE A 19 17.96 28.09 -6.32
C ILE A 19 16.59 28.34 -6.92
N THR A 20 16.27 29.61 -7.17
CA THR A 20 15.06 30.01 -7.88
C THR A 20 15.45 30.53 -9.25
N PHE A 21 14.87 29.96 -10.31
CA PHE A 21 15.01 30.42 -11.68
C PHE A 21 13.69 31.03 -12.14
N VAL A 22 13.73 32.29 -12.55
CA VAL A 22 12.58 32.99 -13.12
C VAL A 22 12.76 33.03 -14.63
N ARG A 23 11.79 32.47 -15.35
CA ARG A 23 11.78 32.50 -16.82
C ARG A 23 11.00 33.72 -17.31
N ASN A 24 11.26 34.15 -18.54
CA ASN A 24 10.67 35.33 -19.16
C ASN A 24 9.12 35.34 -19.18
N ASP A 25 8.47 34.17 -19.11
CA ASP A 25 7.01 34.03 -18.99
C ASP A 25 6.49 34.21 -17.55
N ALA A 26 7.28 34.85 -16.69
CA ALA A 26 7.05 35.01 -15.26
C ALA A 26 6.86 33.70 -14.48
N ARG A 27 7.22 32.54 -15.06
CA ARG A 27 7.18 31.27 -14.31
C ARG A 27 8.39 31.12 -13.42
N VAL A 28 8.10 30.84 -12.15
CA VAL A 28 9.09 30.64 -11.09
C VAL A 28 9.34 29.15 -10.91
N PHE A 29 10.57 28.72 -11.17
CA PHE A 29 11.02 27.35 -10.92
C PHE A 29 11.92 27.33 -9.70
N ARG A 30 11.46 26.70 -8.61
CA ARG A 30 12.27 26.49 -7.41
C ARG A 30 12.93 25.12 -7.42
N PHE A 31 14.22 25.06 -7.08
CA PHE A 31 15.02 23.84 -7.06
C PHE A 31 15.59 23.54 -5.68
N CYS A 32 15.46 22.28 -5.23
CA CYS A 32 15.95 21.81 -3.93
C CYS A 32 17.49 21.90 -3.82
N ARG A 33 18.22 21.57 -4.89
CA ARG A 33 19.69 21.46 -4.93
C ARG A 33 20.23 21.76 -6.33
N SER A 34 21.54 22.01 -6.44
CA SER A 34 22.24 22.23 -7.72
C SER A 34 22.07 21.07 -8.72
N LYS A 35 21.99 19.81 -8.25
CA LYS A 35 21.67 18.63 -9.08
C LYS A 35 20.39 18.81 -9.90
N CYS A 36 19.33 19.29 -9.26
CA CYS A 36 18.03 19.49 -9.92
C CYS A 36 18.07 20.63 -10.92
N HIS A 37 18.75 21.71 -10.54
CA HIS A 37 18.92 22.88 -11.41
C HIS A 37 19.75 22.54 -12.66
N LYS A 38 20.87 21.80 -12.51
CA LYS A 38 21.69 21.33 -13.64
C LYS A 38 20.90 20.40 -14.56
N ASN A 39 20.16 19.43 -14.02
CA ASN A 39 19.32 18.55 -14.84
C ASN A 39 18.22 19.30 -15.59
N PHE A 40 17.62 20.32 -14.97
CA PHE A 40 16.66 21.20 -15.63
C PHE A 40 17.31 22.00 -16.77
N LYS A 41 18.51 22.57 -16.56
CA LYS A 41 19.28 23.25 -17.62
C LYS A 41 19.64 22.30 -18.78
N MET A 42 19.96 21.05 -18.48
CA MET A 42 20.19 19.99 -19.46
C MET A 42 18.88 19.48 -20.12
N LYS A 43 17.73 20.11 -19.85
CA LYS A 43 16.41 19.76 -20.39
C LYS A 43 16.01 18.30 -20.18
N ARG A 44 16.52 17.66 -19.12
CA ARG A 44 16.14 16.28 -18.78
C ARG A 44 14.70 16.24 -18.28
N ASN A 45 13.93 15.25 -18.74
CA ASN A 45 12.53 15.09 -18.31
C ASN A 45 12.47 14.36 -16.95
N PRO A 46 11.98 14.99 -15.85
CA PRO A 46 11.92 14.35 -14.54
C PRO A 46 11.12 13.04 -14.55
N ARG A 47 10.10 12.89 -15.42
CA ARG A 47 9.31 11.66 -15.55
C ARG A 47 10.11 10.45 -16.04
N LYS A 48 11.29 10.66 -16.62
CA LYS A 48 12.20 9.59 -17.08
C LYS A 48 13.33 9.29 -16.07
N LEU A 49 13.48 10.08 -15.00
CA LEU A 49 14.54 9.89 -14.01
C LEU A 49 14.02 9.14 -12.78
N ALA A 50 14.50 7.91 -12.60
CA ALA A 50 14.01 6.93 -11.62
C ALA A 50 13.92 7.42 -10.16
N TRP A 51 14.79 8.35 -9.76
CA TRP A 51 14.89 8.85 -8.39
C TRP A 51 13.91 9.99 -8.06
N THR A 52 13.24 10.57 -9.06
CA THR A 52 12.28 11.66 -8.82
C THR A 52 10.92 11.12 -8.38
N LYS A 53 10.17 11.89 -7.59
CA LYS A 53 8.78 11.50 -7.26
C LYS A 53 7.88 11.48 -8.49
N SER A 54 8.12 12.36 -9.47
CA SER A 54 7.34 12.41 -10.70
C SER A 54 7.46 11.11 -11.51
N PHE A 55 8.65 10.53 -11.60
CA PHE A 55 8.85 9.20 -12.17
C PHE A 55 8.11 8.14 -11.34
N ARG A 56 8.28 8.16 -10.01
CA ARG A 56 7.68 7.16 -9.11
C ARG A 56 6.15 7.15 -9.21
N ALA A 57 5.52 8.32 -9.24
CA ALA A 57 4.08 8.46 -9.44
C ALA A 57 3.63 7.93 -10.82
N ALA A 58 4.34 8.27 -11.90
CA ALA A 58 3.99 7.82 -13.26
C ALA A 58 4.16 6.30 -13.46
N HIS A 59 5.12 5.68 -12.76
CA HIS A 59 5.39 4.24 -12.83
C HIS A 59 4.71 3.43 -11.71
N GLY A 60 3.67 3.97 -11.06
CA GLY A 60 2.90 3.24 -10.04
C GLY A 60 3.72 2.86 -8.78
N LYS A 61 4.82 3.57 -8.50
CA LYS A 61 5.67 3.31 -7.32
C LYS A 61 5.20 4.05 -6.06
N GLU A 62 4.28 5.00 -6.21
CA GLU A 62 3.65 5.77 -5.13
C GLU A 62 2.13 5.73 -5.31
N MET A 63 1.39 5.87 -4.21
CA MET A 63 -0.06 5.98 -4.23
C MET A 63 -0.45 7.39 -4.72
N THR A 64 -0.99 7.50 -5.92
CA THR A 64 -1.31 8.79 -6.58
C THR A 64 -2.73 9.26 -6.32
N VAL A 65 -3.69 8.33 -6.22
CA VAL A 65 -5.12 8.62 -6.02
C VAL A 65 -5.50 8.23 -4.59
N ASP A 66 -5.50 9.20 -3.68
CA ASP A 66 -5.97 9.02 -2.31
C ASP A 66 -6.66 10.29 -1.79
N SER A 67 -7.76 10.09 -1.07
CA SER A 67 -8.46 11.10 -0.27
C SER A 67 -7.55 11.90 0.66
N THR A 68 -6.50 11.30 1.24
CA THR A 68 -5.57 12.02 2.15
C THR A 68 -4.78 13.13 1.46
N LEU A 69 -4.59 13.03 0.13
CA LEU A 69 -3.85 14.04 -0.64
C LEU A 69 -4.66 15.31 -0.89
N SER A 70 -5.99 15.24 -0.83
CA SER A 70 -6.89 16.38 -1.05
C SER A 70 -6.72 17.49 0.01
N PHE A 71 -6.34 17.12 1.24
CA PHE A 71 -6.15 18.07 2.35
C PHE A 71 -5.00 19.05 2.14
N ALA A 72 -4.04 18.73 1.25
CA ALA A 72 -2.88 19.56 0.95
C ALA A 72 -3.13 20.64 -0.14
N ALA A 73 -4.39 20.83 -0.55
CA ALA A 73 -4.76 21.80 -1.58
C ALA A 73 -4.39 23.25 -1.21
N ARG A 74 -3.98 24.03 -2.22
CA ARG A 74 -3.72 25.47 -2.08
C ARG A 74 -5.07 26.20 -1.97
N ARG A 75 -5.30 26.89 -0.85
CA ARG A 75 -6.46 27.76 -0.64
C ARG A 75 -6.13 29.18 -1.07
N ASN A 76 -6.89 29.72 -2.02
CA ASN A 76 -6.74 31.10 -2.50
C ASN A 76 -7.65 32.08 -1.76
N VAL A 77 -8.72 31.59 -1.11
CA VAL A 77 -9.63 32.40 -0.28
C VAL A 77 -9.23 32.23 1.18
N PRO A 78 -8.83 33.32 1.87
CA PRO A 78 -8.54 33.29 3.30
C PRO A 78 -9.84 33.26 4.10
N VAL A 79 -9.77 32.64 5.28
CA VAL A 79 -10.86 32.65 6.28
C VAL A 79 -10.41 33.48 7.46
N ARG A 80 -11.35 34.13 8.17
CA ARG A 80 -11.02 34.83 9.41
C ARG A 80 -10.43 33.86 10.44
N TYR A 81 -9.48 34.35 11.22
CA TYR A 81 -8.86 33.55 12.27
C TYR A 81 -9.90 33.15 13.32
N ASN A 82 -9.93 31.87 13.65
CA ASN A 82 -10.68 31.32 14.77
C ASN A 82 -9.78 30.30 15.50
N ARG A 83 -9.63 30.46 16.82
CA ARG A 83 -8.74 29.62 17.64
C ARG A 83 -9.19 28.15 17.66
N ASP A 84 -10.49 27.89 17.75
CA ASP A 84 -11.04 26.54 17.80
C ASP A 84 -10.87 25.82 16.46
N LEU A 85 -11.04 26.56 15.35
CA LEU A 85 -10.75 26.07 14.02
C LEU A 85 -9.27 25.68 13.89
N VAL A 86 -8.35 26.54 14.34
CA VAL A 86 -6.91 26.22 14.29
C VAL A 86 -6.59 24.99 15.15
N ALA A 87 -7.13 24.89 16.37
CA ALA A 87 -6.89 23.76 17.26
C ALA A 87 -7.40 22.43 16.67
N THR A 88 -8.59 22.43 16.08
CA THR A 88 -9.15 21.25 15.40
C THR A 88 -8.34 20.88 14.16
N THR A 89 -7.88 21.85 13.37
CA THR A 89 -7.03 21.58 12.20
C THR A 89 -5.69 20.94 12.56
N LEU A 90 -5.03 21.36 13.65
CA LEU A 90 -3.74 20.78 14.07
C LEU A 90 -3.89 19.29 14.45
N LYS A 91 -4.96 18.95 15.19
CA LYS A 91 -5.30 17.56 15.53
C LYS A 91 -5.62 16.75 14.26
N ALA A 92 -6.40 17.31 13.34
CA ALA A 92 -6.74 16.67 12.08
C ALA A 92 -5.51 16.41 11.20
N MET A 93 -4.55 17.34 11.14
CA MET A 93 -3.31 17.18 10.36
C MET A 93 -2.47 16.00 10.85
N GLN A 94 -2.32 15.83 12.16
CA GLN A 94 -1.61 14.67 12.73
C GLN A 94 -2.30 13.36 12.36
N ARG A 95 -3.62 13.30 12.54
CA ARG A 95 -4.42 12.12 12.21
C ARG A 95 -4.35 11.76 10.72
N VAL A 96 -4.42 12.74 9.83
CA VAL A 96 -4.29 12.54 8.37
C VAL A 96 -2.90 12.01 8.02
N SER A 97 -1.83 12.52 8.66
CA SER A 97 -0.47 12.03 8.46
C SER A 97 -0.33 10.54 8.82
N GLU A 98 -0.88 10.12 9.95
CA GLU A 98 -0.86 8.70 10.36
C GLU A 98 -1.59 7.80 9.37
N ILE A 99 -2.80 8.21 8.94
CA ILE A 99 -3.61 7.44 7.99
C ILE A 99 -2.84 7.30 6.67
N ARG A 100 -2.23 8.39 6.20
CA ARG A 100 -1.41 8.39 5.00
C ARG A 100 -0.23 7.43 5.11
N SER A 101 0.53 7.46 6.21
CA SER A 101 1.66 6.55 6.41
C SER A 101 1.23 5.08 6.45
N LYS A 102 0.08 4.77 7.07
CA LYS A 102 -0.50 3.42 7.08
C LYS A 102 -0.88 2.95 5.67
N ARG A 103 -1.53 3.80 4.88
CA ARG A 103 -1.93 3.51 3.49
C ARG A 103 -0.72 3.34 2.56
N GLU A 104 0.28 4.23 2.67
CA GLU A 104 1.53 4.12 1.91
C GLU A 104 2.27 2.81 2.22
N ARG A 105 2.30 2.40 3.50
CA ARG A 105 2.89 1.11 3.92
C ARG A 105 2.14 -0.08 3.32
N GLN A 106 0.81 -0.07 3.33
CA GLN A 106 0.00 -1.12 2.71
C GLN A 106 0.23 -1.20 1.19
N PHE A 107 0.27 -0.07 0.50
CA PHE A 107 0.58 -0.02 -0.93
C PHE A 107 1.96 -0.62 -1.24
N TYR A 108 2.97 -0.29 -0.42
CA TYR A 108 4.29 -0.89 -0.54
C TYR A 108 4.26 -2.41 -0.33
N LYS A 109 3.57 -2.89 0.72
CA LYS A 109 3.42 -4.33 0.99
C LYS A 109 2.78 -5.07 -0.18
N ASN A 110 1.68 -4.53 -0.71
CA ASN A 110 0.98 -5.12 -1.85
C ASN A 110 1.87 -5.19 -3.10
N ARG A 111 2.68 -4.15 -3.33
CA ARG A 111 3.63 -4.12 -4.46
C ARG A 111 4.78 -5.12 -4.30
N MET A 112 5.23 -5.37 -3.07
CA MET A 112 6.34 -6.31 -2.79
C MET A 112 5.87 -7.74 -2.54
N ARG A 113 4.55 -8.00 -2.60
CA ARG A 113 3.98 -9.35 -2.47
C ARG A 113 4.47 -10.23 -3.63
N GLY A 114 4.87 -11.45 -3.34
CA GLY A 114 5.41 -12.41 -4.33
C GLY A 114 6.91 -12.29 -4.58
N ASN A 115 7.60 -11.24 -4.10
CA ASN A 115 9.06 -11.18 -4.25
C ASN A 115 9.75 -12.30 -3.48
N LYS A 116 9.28 -12.63 -2.27
CA LYS A 116 9.86 -13.71 -1.46
C LYS A 116 9.84 -15.06 -2.16
N GLU A 117 8.71 -15.40 -2.80
CA GLU A 117 8.57 -16.66 -3.54
C GLU A 117 9.53 -16.70 -4.73
N ARG A 118 9.67 -15.58 -5.46
CA ARG A 118 10.61 -15.46 -6.58
C ARG A 118 12.07 -15.52 -6.13
N ASP A 119 12.38 -14.90 -4.99
CA ASP A 119 13.71 -14.94 -4.40
C ASP A 119 14.05 -16.38 -3.97
N LEU A 120 13.11 -17.08 -3.31
CA LEU A 120 13.27 -18.50 -2.96
C LEU A 120 13.44 -19.40 -4.18
N GLU A 121 12.68 -19.19 -5.25
CA GLU A 121 12.82 -19.95 -6.50
C GLU A 121 14.19 -19.69 -7.15
N ALA A 122 14.65 -18.44 -7.16
CA ALA A 122 15.98 -18.09 -7.65
C ALA A 122 17.09 -18.71 -6.80
N ASP A 123 16.93 -18.73 -5.47
CA ASP A 123 17.87 -19.37 -4.55
C ASP A 123 17.91 -20.89 -4.76
N ARG A 124 16.75 -21.54 -4.90
CA ARG A 124 16.65 -22.97 -5.25
C ARG A 124 17.38 -23.28 -6.55
N LYS A 125 17.17 -22.46 -7.59
CA LYS A 125 17.84 -22.60 -8.87
C LYS A 125 19.36 -22.39 -8.75
N LEU A 126 19.79 -21.39 -7.99
CA LEU A 126 21.21 -21.10 -7.76
C LEU A 126 21.91 -22.28 -7.07
N VAL A 127 21.27 -22.87 -6.05
CA VAL A 127 21.79 -24.04 -5.34
C VAL A 127 21.90 -25.25 -6.27
N ALA A 128 20.88 -25.51 -7.09
CA ALA A 128 20.89 -26.61 -8.05
C ALA A 128 22.00 -26.48 -9.10
N GLU A 129 22.21 -25.28 -9.64
CA GLU A 129 23.28 -25.01 -10.63
C GLU A 129 24.69 -25.11 -9.99
N ASN A 130 24.81 -24.70 -8.72
CA ASN A 130 26.10 -24.56 -8.03
C ASN A 130 26.33 -25.62 -6.94
N GLN A 131 25.78 -26.82 -7.09
CA GLN A 131 25.89 -27.89 -6.09
C GLN A 131 27.35 -28.31 -5.82
N HIS A 132 28.25 -28.10 -6.77
CA HIS A 132 29.70 -28.37 -6.64
C HIS A 132 30.42 -27.45 -5.63
N LEU A 133 29.86 -26.28 -5.31
CA LEU A 133 30.42 -25.36 -4.31
C LEU A 133 30.09 -25.79 -2.87
N LEU A 134 29.11 -26.68 -2.70
CA LEU A 134 28.72 -27.20 -1.38
C LEU A 134 29.69 -28.30 -0.92
N PRO A 135 29.97 -28.40 0.39
CA PRO A 135 30.66 -29.55 0.98
C PRO A 135 29.96 -30.87 0.59
N PRO A 136 30.71 -31.95 0.26
CA PRO A 136 30.11 -33.21 -0.19
C PRO A 136 29.03 -33.79 0.72
N ALA A 137 29.16 -33.64 2.05
CA ALA A 137 28.18 -34.11 3.03
C ALA A 137 26.82 -33.39 2.93
N GLU A 138 26.80 -32.14 2.49
CA GLU A 138 25.58 -31.32 2.39
C GLU A 138 24.88 -31.48 1.03
N ARG A 139 25.56 -32.09 0.04
CA ARG A 139 25.00 -32.34 -1.30
C ARG A 139 23.91 -33.40 -1.29
N GLU A 140 24.09 -34.43 -0.48
CA GLU A 140 23.17 -35.59 -0.37
C GLU A 140 22.11 -35.38 0.73
N ALA A 141 22.42 -34.59 1.76
CA ALA A 141 21.49 -34.28 2.85
C ALA A 141 20.24 -33.52 2.37
N ALA A 142 20.39 -32.64 1.37
CA ALA A 142 19.29 -31.87 0.81
C ALA A 142 18.29 -32.74 0.01
N GLN A 143 18.74 -33.82 -0.64
CA GLN A 143 17.86 -34.73 -1.38
C GLN A 143 16.99 -35.57 -0.44
N LYS A 144 17.59 -36.13 0.62
CA LYS A 144 16.85 -36.90 1.63
C LYS A 144 15.77 -36.07 2.33
N LEU A 145 16.11 -34.84 2.73
CA LEU A 145 15.16 -33.96 3.40
C LEU A 145 13.99 -33.56 2.49
N LEU A 146 14.20 -33.41 1.18
CA LEU A 146 13.11 -33.10 0.23
C LEU A 146 12.18 -34.30 0.00
N GLU A 147 12.72 -35.53 -0.01
CA GLU A 147 11.91 -36.76 -0.04
C GLU A 147 11.06 -36.85 1.24
N ASP A 148 11.67 -36.65 2.41
CA ASP A 148 10.97 -36.65 3.71
C ASP A 148 9.90 -35.54 3.81
N GLU A 149 10.14 -34.36 3.24
CA GLU A 149 9.19 -33.23 3.22
C GLU A 149 8.02 -33.50 2.26
N SER A 150 8.27 -34.14 1.11
CA SER A 150 7.21 -34.51 0.16
C SER A 150 6.28 -35.59 0.71
N GLU A 151 6.82 -36.60 1.39
CA GLU A 151 6.01 -37.63 2.05
C GLU A 151 5.15 -37.04 3.18
N MET A 152 5.66 -36.03 3.90
CA MET A 152 4.90 -35.33 4.94
C MET A 152 3.81 -34.40 4.38
N LEU A 153 4.04 -33.74 3.24
CA LEU A 153 3.05 -32.87 2.60
C LEU A 153 1.88 -33.67 2.04
N ASP A 154 2.12 -34.81 1.40
CA ASP A 154 1.07 -35.68 0.86
C ASP A 154 0.14 -36.19 1.99
N VAL A 155 0.69 -36.50 3.18
CA VAL A 155 -0.09 -36.91 4.35
C VAL A 155 -0.91 -35.75 4.95
N VAL A 156 -0.40 -34.52 4.90
CA VAL A 156 -1.10 -33.34 5.44
C VAL A 156 -2.22 -32.90 4.50
N ASP A 157 -2.00 -32.91 3.19
CA ASP A 157 -3.03 -32.58 2.20
C ASP A 157 -4.19 -33.59 2.23
N GLU A 158 -3.92 -34.90 2.43
CA GLU A 158 -4.97 -35.91 2.63
C GLU A 158 -5.83 -35.61 3.89
N LEU A 159 -5.20 -35.16 4.99
CA LEU A 159 -5.91 -34.83 6.23
C LEU A 159 -6.71 -33.52 6.12
N ASP A 160 -6.17 -32.51 5.43
CA ASP A 160 -6.83 -31.22 5.24
C ASP A 160 -8.05 -31.35 4.30
N GLU A 161 -7.99 -32.20 3.26
CA GLU A 161 -9.15 -32.53 2.41
C GLU A 161 -10.28 -33.20 3.21
N GLU A 162 -9.95 -34.11 4.12
CA GLU A 162 -10.92 -34.73 5.03
C GLU A 162 -11.55 -33.72 6.00
N GLU A 163 -10.75 -32.79 6.56
CA GLU A 163 -11.24 -31.73 7.45
C GLU A 163 -12.12 -30.69 6.73
N GLU A 164 -11.78 -30.31 5.49
CA GLU A 164 -12.60 -29.38 4.70
C GLU A 164 -13.97 -29.98 4.35
N GLU A 165 -14.03 -31.26 3.98
CA GLU A 165 -15.29 -31.97 3.74
C GLU A 165 -16.16 -32.04 5.01
N GLU A 166 -15.55 -32.33 6.17
CA GLU A 166 -16.20 -32.32 7.48
C GLU A 166 -16.79 -30.94 7.80
N LEU A 167 -16.02 -29.87 7.60
CA LEU A 167 -16.43 -28.50 7.85
C LEU A 167 -17.56 -28.05 6.90
N GLU A 168 -17.51 -28.42 5.62
CA GLU A 168 -18.61 -28.16 4.68
C GLU A 168 -19.89 -28.88 5.11
N LYS A 169 -19.82 -30.16 5.49
CA LYS A 169 -20.96 -30.93 6.00
C LYS A 169 -21.57 -30.26 7.24
N GLN A 170 -20.74 -29.76 8.16
CA GLN A 170 -21.18 -29.03 9.36
C GLN A 170 -21.80 -27.67 9.02
N GLN A 171 -21.21 -26.90 8.10
CA GLN A 171 -21.76 -25.61 7.66
C GLN A 171 -23.12 -25.78 6.96
N LEU A 172 -23.26 -26.78 6.09
CA LEU A 172 -24.51 -27.10 5.41
C LEU A 172 -25.59 -27.52 6.40
N ALA A 173 -25.23 -28.27 7.44
CA ALA A 173 -26.13 -28.61 8.55
C ALA A 173 -26.57 -27.35 9.35
N GLN A 174 -25.64 -26.45 9.67
CA GLN A 174 -25.95 -25.19 10.35
C GLN A 174 -26.83 -24.25 9.51
N GLN A 175 -26.59 -24.17 8.20
CA GLN A 175 -27.41 -23.38 7.28
C GLN A 175 -28.84 -23.93 7.19
N LYS A 176 -29.01 -25.27 7.12
CA LYS A 176 -30.32 -25.93 7.17
C LYS A 176 -31.07 -25.65 8.48
N LEU A 177 -30.37 -25.63 9.62
CA LEU A 177 -30.93 -25.26 10.93
C LEU A 177 -31.37 -23.78 10.99
N LYS A 178 -30.52 -22.86 10.50
CA LYS A 178 -30.85 -21.42 10.42
C LYS A 178 -32.03 -21.15 9.49
N ALA A 179 -32.11 -21.83 8.35
CA ALA A 179 -33.24 -21.74 7.42
C ALA A 179 -34.56 -22.25 8.05
N LYS A 180 -34.53 -23.41 8.74
CA LYS A 180 -35.67 -23.92 9.51
C LYS A 180 -36.12 -22.95 10.60
N LYS A 181 -35.18 -22.29 11.31
CA LYS A 181 -35.50 -21.28 12.33
C LYS A 181 -36.12 -20.01 11.74
N LYS A 182 -35.65 -19.56 10.57
CA LYS A 182 -36.19 -18.40 9.85
C LYS A 182 -37.60 -18.67 9.30
N GLN A 183 -37.86 -19.86 8.76
CA GLN A 183 -39.20 -20.28 8.34
C GLN A 183 -40.21 -20.34 9.51
N ARG A 184 -39.75 -20.67 10.73
CA ARG A 184 -40.60 -20.62 11.94
C ARG A 184 -40.94 -19.18 12.38
N LEU A 185 -40.08 -18.20 12.10
CA LEU A 185 -40.27 -16.79 12.52
C LEU A 185 -41.22 -15.99 11.61
N VAL A 186 -41.33 -16.33 10.33
CA VAL A 186 -42.15 -15.59 9.35
C VAL A 186 -43.66 -15.78 9.55
N ARG A 187 -44.09 -16.58 10.54
CA ARG A 187 -45.51 -16.89 10.80
C ARG A 187 -46.27 -15.93 11.73
N GLY A 188 -45.78 -14.71 12.01
CA GLY A 188 -46.62 -13.71 12.68
C GLY A 188 -46.01 -12.34 12.95
N SER A 189 -46.49 -11.31 12.25
CA SER A 189 -47.02 -10.03 12.80
C SER A 189 -47.35 -9.10 11.62
N GLY A 190 -48.59 -8.57 11.61
CA GLY A 190 -49.05 -7.55 10.67
C GLY A 190 -48.57 -6.14 11.09
N PRO A 191 -48.81 -5.11 10.26
CA PRO A 191 -48.26 -3.78 10.47
C PRO A 191 -49.04 -3.01 11.54
N GLU A 192 -48.35 -2.51 12.56
CA GLU A 192 -48.86 -1.55 13.54
C GLU A 192 -48.62 -0.10 13.05
N ASP A 193 -49.59 0.77 13.36
CA ASP A 193 -49.76 2.15 12.89
C ASP A 193 -48.62 3.11 13.27
N MET A 194 -48.31 4.05 12.37
CA MET A 194 -47.32 5.11 12.57
C MET A 194 -48.01 6.37 13.12
N ASP A 195 -47.71 6.75 14.36
CA ASP A 195 -48.11 8.05 14.92
C ASP A 195 -47.29 9.19 14.30
N VAL A 196 -48.00 10.22 13.83
CA VAL A 196 -47.46 11.45 13.25
C VAL A 196 -47.61 12.57 14.28
N ASP A 197 -46.50 13.01 14.87
CA ASP A 197 -46.49 14.15 15.79
C ASP A 197 -46.59 15.50 15.04
N ALA A 198 -47.42 16.38 15.61
CA ALA A 198 -47.74 17.74 15.16
C ALA A 198 -46.78 18.81 15.72
#